data_AF-A0A8T4WQ03-F1
#
_entry.id   AF-A0A8T4WQ03-F1
#
_cell.length_a   1.000
_cell.length_b   1.000
_cell.length_c   1.000
_cell.angle_alpha   90.00
_cell.angle_beta   90.00
_cell.angle_gamma   90.00
#
_symmetry.space_group_name_H-M   'P 1'
#
loop_
_entity.id
_entity.type
_entity.pdbx_description
1 polymer ?
#
loop_
_entity_poly.entity_id
_entity_poly.type
_entity_poly.pdbx_seq_one_letter_code
_entity_poly.pdbx_strand_id
1 'polypeptide(L)'
;MKTKTKLACVGVLLVVGLSWAIYSAAFSDVSGPNIYQIDIRPSPPKPSDEVRVVIYCIDPSGVSGAKLHFSKNGGEWETRDMQFFACLCIAGGRWVAAVGQVNSGDSYNFYVTAFDEMQNSADSQTYTIDI
;
A
#
# COMPACT_ATOMS: atom_id res chain seq x y z
N MET A 1 46.24 11.91 -30.69
CA MET A 1 45.16 12.49 -29.83
C MET A 1 43.79 11.84 -30.05
N LYS A 2 43.37 11.52 -31.30
CA LYS A 2 42.01 11.02 -31.61
C LYS A 2 41.62 9.67 -30.96
N THR A 3 42.54 8.75 -30.72
CA THR A 3 42.23 7.40 -30.21
C THR A 3 41.97 7.37 -28.70
N LYS A 4 42.70 8.18 -27.92
CA LYS A 4 42.51 8.30 -26.47
C LYS A 4 41.17 8.97 -26.14
N THR A 5 40.78 9.98 -26.92
CA THR A 5 39.48 10.64 -26.80
C THR A 5 38.33 9.69 -27.15
N LYS A 6 38.47 8.88 -28.20
CA LYS A 6 37.47 7.85 -28.55
C LYS A 6 37.31 6.80 -27.45
N LEU A 7 38.41 6.31 -26.87
CA LEU A 7 38.37 5.35 -25.77
C LEU A 7 37.72 5.95 -24.51
N ALA A 8 38.02 7.21 -24.20
CA ALA A 8 37.36 7.93 -23.11
C ALA A 8 35.85 8.10 -23.37
N CYS A 9 35.43 8.45 -24.59
CA CYS A 9 34.02 8.53 -24.96
C CYS A 9 33.30 7.18 -24.82
N VAL A 10 33.92 6.08 -25.26
CA VAL A 10 33.34 4.74 -25.09
C VAL A 10 33.20 4.39 -23.60
N GLY A 11 34.23 4.66 -22.79
CA GLY A 11 34.17 4.43 -21.35
C GLY A 11 33.05 5.23 -20.67
N VAL A 12 32.89 6.51 -21.03
CA VAL A 12 31.79 7.35 -20.51
C VAL A 12 30.42 6.81 -20.93
N LEU A 13 30.24 6.44 -22.19
CA LEU A 13 28.98 5.87 -22.67
C LEU A 13 28.65 4.54 -21.97
N LEU A 14 29.66 3.71 -21.69
CA LEU A 14 29.50 2.45 -20.98
C LEU A 14 29.08 2.68 -19.52
N VAL A 15 29.71 3.63 -18.83
CA VAL A 15 29.35 3.99 -17.45
C VAL A 15 27.95 4.58 -17.39
N VAL A 16 27.59 5.50 -18.30
CA VAL A 16 26.24 6.08 -18.36
C VAL A 16 25.19 5.00 -18.64
N GLY A 17 25.46 4.10 -19.59
CA GLY A 17 24.56 3.01 -19.93
C GLY A 17 24.37 2.02 -18.77
N LEU A 18 25.46 1.65 -18.07
CA LEU A 18 25.39 0.78 -16.89
C LEU A 18 24.64 1.45 -15.74
N SER A 19 24.90 2.73 -15.47
CA SER A 19 24.18 3.48 -14.43
C SER A 19 22.69 3.57 -14.73
N TRP A 20 22.32 3.80 -15.99
CA TRP A 20 20.91 3.78 -16.41
C TRP A 20 20.28 2.40 -16.22
N ALA A 21 20.96 1.33 -16.64
CA ALA A 21 20.47 -0.03 -16.50
C ALA A 21 20.28 -0.42 -15.02
N ILE A 22 21.21 -0.04 -14.14
CA ILE A 22 21.10 -0.25 -12.69
C ILE A 22 19.93 0.56 -12.13
N TYR A 23 19.79 1.82 -12.52
CA TYR A 23 18.68 2.68 -12.07
C TYR A 23 17.33 2.09 -12.49
N SER A 24 17.16 1.72 -13.75
CA SER A 24 15.94 1.06 -14.21
C SER A 24 15.70 -0.24 -13.45
N ALA A 25 16.68 -1.12 -13.29
CA ALA A 25 16.48 -2.39 -12.60
C ALA A 25 16.14 -2.23 -11.10
N ALA A 26 16.64 -1.18 -10.44
CA ALA A 26 16.42 -0.95 -9.01
C ALA A 26 15.20 -0.07 -8.69
N PHE A 27 14.72 0.73 -9.65
CA PHE A 27 13.69 1.76 -9.42
C PHE A 27 12.56 1.74 -10.46
N SER A 28 12.42 0.70 -11.28
CA SER A 28 11.32 0.58 -12.25
C SER A 28 10.06 -0.07 -11.67
N ASP A 29 9.81 0.01 -10.37
CA ASP A 29 8.55 -0.51 -9.87
C ASP A 29 7.41 0.39 -10.35
N VAL A 30 6.45 -0.25 -11.01
CA VAL A 30 5.26 0.38 -11.61
C VAL A 30 3.97 -0.30 -11.16
N SER A 31 4.09 -1.32 -10.31
CA SER A 31 2.94 -2.06 -9.78
C SER A 31 2.72 -1.62 -8.35
N GLY A 32 1.45 -1.47 -7.95
CA GLY A 32 1.14 -1.18 -6.55
C GLY A 32 1.27 -2.43 -5.66
N PRO A 33 1.20 -2.25 -4.32
CA PRO A 33 1.32 -3.34 -3.37
C PRO A 33 0.27 -4.44 -3.56
N ASN A 34 0.65 -5.68 -3.28
CA ASN A 34 -0.30 -6.80 -3.20
C ASN A 34 -0.94 -6.85 -1.81
N ILE A 35 -2.24 -6.53 -1.72
CA ILE A 35 -3.05 -6.69 -0.49
C ILE A 35 -3.62 -8.11 -0.47
N TYR A 36 -3.01 -9.00 0.31
CA TYR A 36 -3.33 -10.43 0.28
C TYR A 36 -4.24 -10.89 1.42
N GLN A 37 -4.43 -10.07 2.45
CA GLN A 37 -5.37 -10.38 3.54
C GLN A 37 -5.95 -9.12 4.17
N ILE A 38 -7.24 -9.20 4.53
CA ILE A 38 -7.99 -8.17 5.24
C ILE A 38 -8.78 -8.83 6.37
N ASP A 39 -8.58 -8.38 7.59
CA ASP A 39 -9.30 -8.82 8.78
C ASP A 39 -10.14 -7.67 9.36
N ILE A 40 -11.35 -7.99 9.81
CA ILE A 40 -12.20 -7.10 10.63
C ILE A 40 -12.11 -7.58 12.08
N ARG A 41 -11.89 -6.64 13.01
CA ARG A 41 -11.71 -6.94 14.44
C ARG A 41 -12.52 -5.97 15.32
N PRO A 42 -13.32 -6.47 16.27
CA PRO A 42 -13.69 -7.88 16.49
C PRO A 42 -14.56 -8.45 15.35
N SER A 43 -14.67 -9.78 15.28
CA SER A 43 -15.50 -10.47 14.29
C SER A 43 -16.27 -11.63 14.94
N PRO A 44 -17.62 -11.65 14.90
CA PRO A 44 -18.47 -10.55 14.44
C PRO A 44 -18.38 -9.34 15.40
N PRO A 45 -18.43 -8.11 14.89
CA PRO A 45 -18.54 -6.92 15.72
C PRO A 45 -19.90 -6.84 16.41
N LYS A 46 -19.94 -6.21 17.59
CA LYS A 46 -21.15 -5.97 18.38
C LYS A 46 -21.38 -4.48 18.57
N PRO A 47 -22.62 -4.07 18.90
CA PRO A 47 -22.88 -2.69 19.30
C PRO A 47 -21.94 -2.25 20.43
N SER A 48 -21.44 -1.03 20.33
CA SER A 48 -20.42 -0.41 21.18
C SER A 48 -18.98 -0.91 21.00
N ASP A 49 -18.72 -1.90 20.13
CA ASP A 49 -17.35 -2.27 19.79
C ASP A 49 -16.67 -1.15 18.98
N GLU A 50 -15.36 -0.99 19.17
CA GLU A 50 -14.53 -0.23 18.24
C GLU A 50 -14.04 -1.17 17.13
N VAL A 51 -14.60 -1.02 15.94
CA VAL A 51 -14.25 -1.86 14.79
C VAL A 51 -12.99 -1.35 14.12
N ARG A 52 -12.05 -2.27 13.89
CA ARG A 52 -10.79 -2.03 13.17
C ARG A 52 -10.70 -2.90 11.92
N VAL A 53 -10.20 -2.30 10.86
CA VAL A 53 -9.77 -2.99 9.64
C VAL A 53 -8.25 -3.14 9.73
N VAL A 54 -7.80 -4.38 9.55
CA VAL A 54 -6.39 -4.76 9.55
C VAL A 54 -6.08 -5.33 8.18
N ILE A 55 -5.06 -4.80 7.52
CA ILE A 55 -4.61 -5.33 6.23
C ILE A 55 -3.18 -5.82 6.29
N TYR A 56 -2.90 -6.74 5.39
CA TYR A 56 -1.59 -7.33 5.17
C TYR A 56 -1.24 -7.14 3.70
N CYS A 57 -0.14 -6.46 3.45
CA CYS A 57 0.33 -6.18 2.10
C CYS A 57 1.84 -6.30 1.99
N ILE A 58 2.30 -6.64 0.79
CA ILE A 58 3.70 -6.72 0.40
C ILE A 58 3.91 -6.02 -0.94
N ASP A 59 5.08 -5.46 -1.14
CA ASP A 59 5.51 -4.87 -2.41
C ASP A 59 7.03 -5.05 -2.58
N PRO A 60 7.56 -5.42 -3.77
CA PRO A 60 9.00 -5.58 -3.97
C PRO A 60 9.82 -4.32 -3.66
N SER A 61 9.28 -3.13 -3.92
CA SER A 61 9.91 -1.84 -3.61
C SER A 61 9.67 -1.38 -2.17
N GLY A 62 8.77 -2.05 -1.45
CA GLY A 62 8.36 -1.74 -0.08
C GLY A 62 7.01 -1.03 -0.03
N VAL A 63 6.33 -1.11 1.11
CA VAL A 63 5.02 -0.46 1.32
C VAL A 63 5.22 0.80 2.15
N SER A 64 4.91 1.96 1.57
CA SER A 64 5.07 3.28 2.20
C SER A 64 3.87 3.71 3.03
N GLY A 65 2.67 3.20 2.72
CA GLY A 65 1.45 3.64 3.38
C GLY A 65 0.21 2.81 3.04
N ALA A 66 -0.86 3.02 3.80
CA ALA A 66 -2.19 2.54 3.44
C ALA A 66 -3.29 3.48 3.95
N LYS A 67 -4.43 3.49 3.27
CA LYS A 67 -5.63 4.26 3.60
C LYS A 67 -6.85 3.35 3.66
N LEU A 68 -7.70 3.59 4.65
CA LEU A 68 -9.02 3.01 4.76
C LEU A 68 -10.06 4.00 4.25
N HIS A 69 -10.87 3.57 3.30
CA HIS A 69 -12.02 4.31 2.79
C HIS A 69 -13.28 3.61 3.26
N PHE A 70 -14.21 4.32 3.91
CA PHE A 70 -15.44 3.72 4.43
C PHE A 70 -16.64 4.68 4.34
N SER A 71 -17.83 4.11 4.16
CA SER A 71 -19.10 4.83 4.14
C SER A 71 -20.08 4.15 5.08
N LYS A 72 -20.73 4.95 5.94
CA LYS A 72 -21.75 4.49 6.89
C LYS A 72 -23.14 4.63 6.28
N ASN A 73 -23.92 3.55 6.26
CA ASN A 73 -25.31 3.50 5.80
C ASN A 73 -25.53 4.13 4.41
N GLY A 74 -24.55 4.00 3.51
CA GLY A 74 -24.60 4.57 2.16
C GLY A 74 -24.40 6.09 2.10
N GLY A 75 -23.92 6.71 3.17
CA GLY A 75 -23.55 8.13 3.18
C GLY A 75 -22.24 8.42 2.44
N GLU A 76 -21.69 9.60 2.69
CA GLU A 76 -20.42 10.04 2.11
C GLU A 76 -19.25 9.12 2.51
N TRP A 77 -18.27 9.01 1.62
CA TRP A 77 -17.05 8.26 1.88
C TRP A 77 -16.09 9.07 2.75
N GLU A 78 -15.70 8.50 3.87
CA GLU A 78 -14.64 8.99 4.73
C GLU A 78 -13.32 8.26 4.42
N THR A 79 -12.20 8.97 4.57
CA THR A 79 -10.87 8.40 4.38
C THR A 79 -10.05 8.57 5.66
N ARG A 80 -9.33 7.52 6.05
CA ARG A 80 -8.46 7.53 7.23
C ARG A 80 -7.14 6.87 6.91
N ASP A 81 -6.04 7.50 7.31
CA ASP A 81 -4.72 6.88 7.20
C ASP A 81 -4.63 5.66 8.12
N MET A 82 -4.06 4.57 7.61
CA MET A 82 -3.78 3.38 8.39
C MET A 82 -2.42 3.51 9.08
N GLN A 83 -2.36 3.04 10.31
CA GLN A 83 -1.12 3.01 11.09
C GLN A 83 -0.35 1.74 10.81
N PHE A 84 0.95 1.89 10.51
CA PHE A 84 1.87 0.76 10.46
C PHE A 84 1.99 0.12 11.84
N PHE A 85 1.67 -1.16 11.94
CA PHE A 85 1.69 -1.88 13.21
C PHE A 85 2.94 -2.75 13.36
N ALA A 86 3.27 -3.54 12.33
CA ALA A 86 4.41 -4.43 12.38
C ALA A 86 4.91 -4.76 10.97
N CYS A 87 6.23 -4.89 10.85
CA CYS A 87 6.88 -5.50 9.71
C CYS A 87 6.63 -7.01 9.75
N LEU A 88 6.20 -7.59 8.62
CA LEU A 88 6.02 -9.05 8.50
C LEU A 88 7.07 -9.69 7.58
N CYS A 89 7.73 -8.87 6.76
CA CYS A 89 8.86 -9.22 5.91
C CYS A 89 9.60 -7.94 5.48
N ILE A 90 10.77 -8.08 4.85
CA ILE A 90 11.60 -6.94 4.38
C ILE A 90 10.81 -5.95 3.50
N ALA A 91 9.76 -6.42 2.82
CA ALA A 91 9.03 -5.69 1.79
C ALA A 91 7.53 -5.51 2.12
N GLY A 92 7.11 -5.66 3.39
CA GLY A 92 5.69 -5.58 3.72
C GLY A 92 5.36 -5.52 5.20
N GLY A 93 4.08 -5.29 5.47
CA GLY A 93 3.63 -4.95 6.80
C GLY A 93 2.16 -5.16 7.07
N ARG A 94 1.84 -5.07 8.35
CA ARG A 94 0.48 -5.03 8.88
C ARG A 94 0.08 -3.57 9.13
N TRP A 95 -1.03 -3.16 8.53
CA TRP A 95 -1.56 -1.80 8.66
C TRP A 95 -2.95 -1.84 9.31
N VAL A 96 -3.25 -0.88 10.18
CA VAL A 96 -4.49 -0.87 10.97
C VAL A 96 -5.15 0.50 10.96
N ALA A 97 -6.45 0.55 10.70
CA ALA A 97 -7.28 1.73 10.96
C ALA A 97 -8.59 1.32 11.62
N ALA A 98 -9.10 2.15 12.53
CA ALA A 98 -10.47 2.01 13.02
C ALA A 98 -11.45 2.49 11.94
N VAL A 99 -12.65 1.94 11.91
CA VAL A 99 -13.84 2.61 11.35
C VAL A 99 -14.41 3.54 12.43
N GLY A 100 -14.50 3.03 13.66
CA GLY A 100 -14.93 3.77 14.85
C GLY A 100 -15.77 2.89 15.76
N GLN A 101 -16.43 3.50 16.74
CA GLN A 101 -17.47 2.83 17.52
C GLN A 101 -18.72 2.61 16.66
N VAL A 102 -19.31 1.42 16.77
CA VAL A 102 -20.47 1.02 15.98
C VAL A 102 -21.73 0.85 16.85
N ASN A 103 -22.91 1.06 16.25
CA ASN A 103 -24.21 0.88 16.88
C ASN A 103 -25.00 -0.24 16.19
N SER A 104 -25.98 -0.79 16.88
CA SER A 104 -26.87 -1.80 16.30
C SER A 104 -27.61 -1.22 15.08
N GLY A 105 -27.61 -1.96 13.98
CA GLY A 105 -28.21 -1.55 12.72
C GLY A 105 -27.32 -0.67 11.84
N ASP A 106 -26.08 -0.40 12.25
CA ASP A 106 -25.10 0.23 11.37
C ASP A 106 -24.64 -0.76 10.29
N SER A 107 -24.48 -0.27 9.06
CA SER A 107 -23.85 -0.97 7.95
C SER A 107 -22.73 -0.10 7.39
N TYR A 108 -21.54 -0.68 7.23
CA TYR A 108 -20.36 0.02 6.71
C TYR A 108 -19.87 -0.67 5.43
N ASN A 109 -19.77 0.09 4.34
CA ASN A 109 -19.02 -0.33 3.16
C ASN A 109 -17.61 0.21 3.26
N PHE A 110 -16.60 -0.61 2.98
CA PHE A 110 -15.20 -0.16 3.02
C PHE A 110 -14.33 -0.83 1.95
N TYR A 111 -13.26 -0.14 1.55
CA TYR A 111 -12.13 -0.70 0.81
C TYR A 111 -10.85 -0.05 1.33
N VAL A 112 -9.70 -0.60 0.98
CA VAL A 112 -8.40 -0.04 1.34
C VAL A 112 -7.56 0.25 0.10
N THR A 113 -6.71 1.25 0.19
CA THR A 113 -5.67 1.56 -0.81
C THR A 113 -4.31 1.45 -0.14
N ALA A 114 -3.42 0.62 -0.68
CA ALA A 114 -2.02 0.54 -0.25
C ALA A 114 -1.11 1.27 -1.24
N PHE A 115 -0.02 1.84 -0.75
CA PHE A 115 0.95 2.62 -1.52
C PHE A 115 2.35 2.05 -1.34
N ASP A 116 3.13 1.98 -2.41
CA ASP A 116 4.54 1.58 -2.37
C ASP A 116 5.49 2.78 -2.21
N GLU A 117 6.79 2.54 -2.17
CA GLU A 117 7.81 3.62 -2.08
C GLU A 117 7.92 4.47 -3.36
N MET A 118 7.43 3.97 -4.50
CA MET A 118 7.40 4.67 -5.80
C MET A 118 6.08 5.42 -6.05
N GLN A 119 5.17 5.43 -5.06
CA GLN A 119 3.82 6.01 -5.14
C GLN A 119 2.86 5.30 -6.11
N ASN A 120 3.15 4.06 -6.52
CA ASN A 120 2.14 3.21 -7.11
C ASN A 120 1.15 2.76 -6.02
N SER A 121 -0.10 2.51 -6.42
CA SER A 121 -1.15 2.13 -5.48
C SER A 121 -1.98 0.96 -5.98
N ALA A 122 -2.57 0.24 -5.03
CA ALA A 122 -3.52 -0.82 -5.31
C ALA A 122 -4.69 -0.77 -4.33
N ASP A 123 -5.89 -0.96 -4.86
CA ASP A 123 -7.13 -1.01 -4.09
C ASP A 123 -7.53 -2.46 -3.80
N SER A 124 -8.14 -2.70 -2.65
CA SER A 124 -8.91 -3.93 -2.43
C SER A 124 -10.27 -3.87 -3.12
N GLN A 125 -10.95 -5.01 -3.19
CA GLN A 125 -12.41 -5.00 -3.37
C GLN A 125 -13.12 -4.29 -2.21
N THR A 126 -14.40 -3.96 -2.42
CA THR A 126 -15.27 -3.40 -1.37
C THR A 126 -15.87 -4.52 -0.53
N TYR A 127 -15.90 -4.32 0.78
CA TYR A 127 -16.49 -5.21 1.78
C TYR A 127 -17.60 -4.50 2.55
N THR A 128 -18.51 -5.28 3.12
CA THR A 128 -19.59 -4.78 3.97
C THR A 128 -19.45 -5.35 5.38
N ILE A 129 -19.66 -4.49 6.39
CA ILE A 129 -19.72 -4.85 7.81
C ILE A 129 -21.11 -4.47 8.30
N ASP A 130 -21.90 -5.45 8.72
CA ASP A 130 -23.21 -5.24 9.33
C ASP A 130 -23.15 -5.53 10.84
N ILE A 131 -23.80 -4.67 11.64
CA ILE A 131 -23.72 -4.64 13.11
C ILE A 131 -25.06 -4.96 13.78
#